data_AF-A0A7W4J9H0-F1
#
_entry.id   AF-A0A7W4J9H0-F1
#
_cell.length_a   1.000
_cell.length_b   1.000
_cell.length_c   1.000
_cell.angle_alpha   90.00
_cell.angle_beta   90.00
_cell.angle_gamma   90.00
#
_symmetry.space_group_name_H-M   'P 1'
#
loop_
_entity.id
_entity.type
_entity.pdbx_description
1 polymer ?
#
loop_
_entity_poly.entity_id
_entity_poly.type
_entity_poly.pdbx_seq_one_letter_code
_entity_poly.pdbx_strand_id
1 'polypeptide(L)' 'MSRKLPVATPDRIAAINQQTRDLAMLSVLIVSASRAALHDDRVRPEAYAMAMEWVGNEIESRLAVISEALS' A
#
# COMPACT_ATOMS: atom_id res chain seq x y z
N MET A 1 0.62 35.94 -14.32
CA MET A 1 0.18 35.59 -12.95
C MET A 1 0.68 34.20 -12.65
N SER A 2 1.70 34.05 -11.81
CA SER A 2 2.18 32.74 -11.37
C SER A 2 1.16 32.17 -10.40
N ARG A 3 0.39 31.15 -10.83
CA ARG A 3 -0.53 30.42 -9.96
C ARG A 3 0.36 29.65 -8.99
N LYS A 4 0.53 30.16 -7.76
CA LYS A 4 1.24 29.42 -6.71
C LYS A 4 0.54 28.07 -6.57
N LEU A 5 1.20 26.99 -6.98
CA LEU A 5 0.76 25.64 -6.68
C LEU A 5 0.55 25.58 -5.16
N PRO A 6 -0.55 24.99 -4.66
CA PRO A 6 -0.75 24.87 -3.23
C PRO A 6 0.48 24.19 -2.64
N VAL A 7 1.18 24.89 -1.75
CA VAL A 7 2.29 24.31 -1.00
C VAL A 7 1.67 23.27 -0.08
N ALA A 8 2.04 22.00 -0.25
CA ALA A 8 1.55 20.92 0.59
C ALA A 8 1.84 21.27 2.06
N THR A 9 0.78 21.28 2.88
CA THR A 9 0.92 21.56 4.31
C THR A 9 1.75 20.43 4.96
N PRO A 10 2.44 20.71 6.08
CA PRO A 10 3.18 19.68 6.82
C PRO A 10 2.32 18.44 7.13
N ASP A 11 1.04 18.64 7.46
CA ASP A 11 0.09 17.56 7.73
C ASP A 11 -0.18 16.69 6.51
N ARG A 12 -0.31 17.28 5.31
CA ARG A 12 -0.49 16.54 4.05
C ARG A 12 0.75 15.70 3.73
N ILE A 13 1.94 16.27 3.94
CA ILE A 13 3.21 15.55 3.73
C ILE A 13 3.33 14.39 4.72
N ALA A 14 2.97 14.59 5.99
CA ALA A 14 2.98 13.54 7.00
C ALA A 14 2.01 12.40 6.65
N ALA A 15 0.79 12.73 6.21
CA ALA A 15 -0.19 11.74 5.76
C ALA A 15 0.33 10.90 4.59
N ILE A 16 0.85 11.55 3.53
CA ILE A 16 1.42 10.87 2.36
C ILE A 16 2.58 9.95 2.76
N ASN A 17 3.47 10.43 3.63
CA ASN A 17 4.60 9.63 4.13
C ASN A 17 4.13 8.39 4.90
N GLN A 18 3.07 8.51 5.71
CA GLN A 18 2.52 7.36 6.42
C GLN A 18 1.95 6.32 5.45
N GLN A 19 1.11 6.74 4.50
CA GLN A 19 0.55 5.83 3.49
C GLN A 19 1.65 5.15 2.65
N THR A 20 2.71 5.90 2.31
CA THR A 20 3.86 5.38 1.56
C THR A 20 4.64 4.32 2.36
N ARG A 21 4.84 4.53 3.66
CA ARG A 21 5.46 3.52 4.55
C ARG A 21 4.62 2.27 4.65
N ASP A 22 3.30 2.43 4.75
CA ASP A 22 2.41 1.29 4.85
C ASP A 22 2.38 0.50 3.53
N LEU A 23 2.44 1.17 2.37
CA LEU A 23 2.64 0.51 1.06
C LEU A 23 3.93 -0.30 1.01
N ALA A 24 5.03 0.24 1.53
CA ALA A 24 6.29 -0.50 1.62
C ALA A 24 6.15 -1.75 2.50
N MET A 25 5.45 -1.67 3.63
CA MET A 25 5.17 -2.85 4.47
C MET A 25 4.32 -3.90 3.73
N LEU A 26 3.28 -3.48 2.99
CA LEU A 26 2.47 -4.41 2.19
C LEU A 26 3.33 -5.15 1.16
N SER A 27 4.29 -4.48 0.51
CA SER A 27 5.21 -5.14 -0.43
C SER A 27 6.06 -6.23 0.23
N VAL A 28 6.51 -6.01 1.47
CA VAL A 28 7.26 -7.02 2.25
C VAL A 28 6.37 -8.21 2.59
N LEU A 29 5.11 -7.97 2.95
CA LEU A 29 4.14 -9.01 3.24
C LEU A 29 3.84 -9.87 2.01
N ILE A 30 3.67 -9.26 0.83
CA ILE A 30 3.48 -9.98 -0.44
C ILE A 30 4.68 -10.89 -0.70
N VAL A 31 5.90 -10.35 -0.68
CA VAL A 31 7.11 -11.13 -0.95
C VAL A 31 7.26 -12.29 0.04
N SER A 32 6.95 -12.06 1.31
CA SER A 32 7.04 -13.09 2.35
C SER A 32 5.98 -14.18 2.15
N ALA A 33 4.73 -13.80 1.85
CA ALA A 33 3.65 -14.73 1.59
C ALA A 33 3.91 -15.55 0.31
N SER A 34 4.40 -14.93 -0.77
CA SER A 34 4.78 -15.63 -2.00
C SER A 34 5.93 -16.61 -1.76
N ARG A 35 6.94 -16.24 -0.97
CA ARG A 35 8.02 -17.17 -0.57
C ARG A 35 7.48 -18.35 0.23
N ALA A 36 6.61 -18.10 1.21
CA ALA A 36 5.99 -19.16 1.98
C ALA A 36 5.18 -20.11 1.07
N ALA A 37 4.37 -19.57 0.17
CA ALA A 37 3.56 -20.37 -0.76
C ALA A 37 4.41 -21.21 -1.74
N LEU A 38 5.60 -20.73 -2.12
CA LEU A 38 6.51 -21.46 -3.02
C LEU A 38 7.31 -22.57 -2.32
N HIS A 39 7.55 -22.45 -1.01
CA HIS A 39 8.47 -23.33 -0.28
C HIS A 39 7.81 -24.18 0.80
N ASP A 40 6.59 -23.88 1.19
CA ASP A 40 5.87 -24.59 2.24
C ASP A 40 4.63 -25.29 1.66
N ASP A 41 4.65 -26.63 1.69
CA ASP A 41 3.53 -27.49 1.25
C ASP A 41 2.24 -27.28 2.08
N ARG A 42 2.30 -26.50 3.17
CA ARG A 42 1.17 -26.26 4.08
C ARG A 42 0.35 -25.04 3.70
N VAL A 43 0.83 -24.17 2.82
CA VAL A 43 0.07 -23.00 2.39
C VAL A 43 -1.03 -23.44 1.45
N ARG A 44 -2.28 -23.36 1.91
CA ARG A 44 -3.44 -23.66 1.08
C ARG A 44 -3.59 -22.59 0.00
N PRO A 45 -3.75 -22.95 -1.29
CA PRO A 45 -3.92 -21.99 -2.38
C PRO A 45 -5.04 -20.97 -2.14
N GLU A 46 -6.13 -21.38 -1.50
CA GLU A 46 -7.26 -20.51 -1.19
C GLU A 46 -6.89 -19.44 -0.15
N ALA A 47 -6.13 -19.82 0.88
CA ALA A 47 -5.67 -18.89 1.91
C ALA A 47 -4.68 -17.87 1.33
N TYR A 48 -3.81 -18.32 0.42
CA TYR A 48 -2.91 -17.43 -0.32
C TYR A 48 -3.68 -16.46 -1.23
N ALA A 49 -4.67 -16.95 -1.99
CA ALA A 49 -5.49 -16.12 -2.86
C ALA A 49 -6.26 -15.04 -2.08
N MET A 50 -6.90 -15.42 -0.97
CA MET A 50 -7.58 -14.46 -0.08
C MET A 50 -6.62 -13.42 0.49
N ALA A 51 -5.41 -13.83 0.90
CA ALA A 51 -4.40 -12.90 1.39
C ALA A 51 -3.98 -11.90 0.30
N MET A 52 -3.80 -12.36 -0.93
CA MET A 52 -3.42 -11.49 -2.05
C MET A 52 -4.54 -10.54 -2.47
N GLU A 53 -5.79 -10.99 -2.45
CA GLU A 53 -6.96 -10.12 -2.66
C GLU A 53 -7.04 -9.03 -1.59
N TRP A 54 -6.89 -9.39 -0.32
CA TRP A 54 -6.88 -8.42 0.77
C TRP A 54 -5.75 -7.39 0.59
N VAL A 55 -4.53 -7.82 0.27
CA VAL A 55 -3.42 -6.89 0.03
C VAL A 55 -3.70 -5.96 -1.16
N GLY A 56 -4.32 -6.46 -2.23
CA GLY A 56 -4.73 -5.63 -3.36
C GLY A 56 -5.66 -4.49 -2.94
N ASN A 57 -6.71 -4.81 -2.17
CA ASN A 57 -7.66 -3.82 -1.65
C ASN A 57 -6.97 -2.78 -0.74
N GLU A 58 -6.02 -3.22 0.08
CA GLU A 58 -5.26 -2.34 0.97
C GLU A 58 -4.31 -1.39 0.23
N ILE A 59 -3.75 -1.81 -0.92
CA ILE A 59 -2.96 -0.96 -1.80
C ILE A 59 -3.84 0.12 -2.43
N GLU A 60 -4.99 -0.27 -3.01
CA GLU A 60 -5.93 0.67 -3.65
C GLU A 60 -6.42 1.73 -2.65
N SER A 61 -6.77 1.31 -1.43
CA SER A 61 -7.17 2.21 -0.34
C SER A 61 -6.10 3.26 -0.03
N ARG A 62 -4.84 2.85 0.12
CA ARG A 62 -3.72 3.77 0.40
C ARG A 62 -3.45 4.73 -0.75
N LEU A 63 -3.52 4.24 -1.99
CA LEU A 63 -3.36 5.07 -3.18
C LEU A 63 -4.47 6.12 -3.29
N ALA A 64 -5.71 5.78 -2.92
CA ALA A 64 -6.81 6.74 -2.88
C ALA A 64 -6.54 7.87 -1.88
N VAL A 65 -6.08 7.55 -0.67
CA VAL A 65 -5.73 8.54 0.35
C VAL A 65 -4.57 9.44 -0.10
N ILE A 66 -3.54 8.87 -0.73
CA ILE A 66 -2.42 9.65 -1.30
C ILE A 66 -2.93 10.60 -2.38
N SER A 67 -3.78 10.11 -3.29
CA SER A 67 -4.36 10.91 -4.37
C SER A 67 -5.21 12.06 -3.83
N GLU A 68 -6.00 11.83 -2.78
CA GLU A 68 -6.78 12.86 -2.10
C GLU A 68 -5.89 13.92 -1.46
N ALA A 69 -4.82 13.51 -0.78
CA ALA A 69 -3.87 14.43 -0.14
C ALA A 69 -3.08 15.30 -1.13
N LEU A 70 -2.91 14.82 -2.37
CA LEU A 70 -2.24 15.51 -3.48
C LEU A 70 -3.17 16.44 -4.28
N SER A 71 -4.49 16.31 -4.13
CA SER A 71 -5.50 17.12 -4.82
C SER A 71 -5.77 18.46 -4.11
#